data_AF-A0A9D7EII3-F1
#
_entry.id   AF-A0A9D7EII3-F1
#
_cell.length_a   1.000
_cell.length_b   1.000
_cell.length_c   1.000
_cell.angle_alpha   90.00
_cell.angle_beta   90.00
_cell.angle_gamma   90.00
#
_symmetry.space_group_name_H-M   'P 1'
#
loop_
_entity.id
_entity.type
_entity.pdbx_description
1 polymer ?
#
loop_
_entity_poly.entity_id
_entity_poly.type
_entity_poly.pdbx_seq_one_letter_code
_entity_poly.pdbx_strand_id
1 'polypeptide(L)'
;MEKIRLLDNVDSSKDLLSIPDTLIKVLEAVSSEETSPDQIANIILKDPSLTAKVLKMANSSYYCRNAAIKTVHQGIRVMGANAIKCIALSVSVFTPPKKGAALSEDTLRHFYFHCIGVSLLARRIAQEVGQKNPEEAFVAGLLHDIGKLYILNAYPEHYVKVALSEEAGEDILDAERRIFDVDHAELGSVIASKWRLPEDLQRIIRSHHQLHQENRDDVLLSIIKLANILARNIQTPNLKVIERNAIHVHELAMRLGLQREFLDGLAFELLDDTITAAGHIGIDIGNHNELLSRANRELCKSYLMIEGLFKARQELSGKLLAEERLAGMIRSKNIAIATLSHYLNNVATAISGRVQLLQMGLQRGDIGDNSGKVPASLAVIENSILKILAVLAELKAVSRFEDQEFYNDSDAINIDKRIKERMDAFDSTMVGS
;
A
#
# COMPACT_ATOMS: atom_id res chain seq x y z
N MET A 1 7.17 22.01 -6.09
CA MET A 1 5.96 22.77 -5.75
C MET A 1 6.14 23.28 -4.33
N GLU A 2 5.85 24.56 -4.09
CA GLU A 2 5.84 25.13 -2.75
C GLU A 2 4.67 24.54 -1.96
N LYS A 3 4.88 24.13 -0.70
CA LYS A 3 3.83 23.55 0.14
C LYS A 3 2.83 24.64 0.54
N ILE A 4 1.54 24.28 0.64
CA ILE A 4 0.53 25.17 1.21
C ILE A 4 0.77 25.24 2.70
N ARG A 5 0.85 26.44 3.28
CA ARG A 5 1.03 26.62 4.74
C ARG A 5 -0.31 26.72 5.43
N LEU A 6 -0.84 25.61 5.95
CA LEU A 6 -2.20 25.60 6.49
C LEU A 6 -2.31 26.38 7.81
N LEU A 7 -1.29 26.32 8.68
CA LEU A 7 -1.34 26.99 9.98
C LEU A 7 -1.43 28.52 9.85
N ASP A 8 -0.68 29.11 8.91
CA ASP A 8 -0.72 30.55 8.60
C ASP A 8 -2.11 31.00 8.13
N ASN A 9 -2.81 30.12 7.40
CA ASN A 9 -4.14 30.38 6.85
C ASN A 9 -5.26 30.21 7.89
N VAL A 10 -5.04 29.37 8.90
CA VAL A 10 -5.98 29.18 10.01
C VAL A 10 -5.97 30.39 10.97
N ASP A 11 -4.85 31.10 11.09
CA ASP A 11 -4.73 32.36 11.84
C ASP A 11 -5.39 33.56 11.15
N SER A 12 -5.33 33.60 9.82
CA SER A 12 -5.89 34.70 9.02
C SER A 12 -7.36 34.51 8.66
N SER A 13 -7.89 33.28 8.68
CA SER A 13 -9.29 33.03 8.36
C SER A 13 -10.21 33.48 9.51
N LYS A 14 -10.96 34.57 9.28
CA LYS A 14 -12.27 34.80 9.93
C LYS A 14 -13.28 33.67 9.64
N ASP A 15 -12.93 32.80 8.69
CA ASP A 15 -13.69 31.68 8.16
C ASP A 15 -13.15 30.32 8.65
N LEU A 16 -12.77 30.19 9.92
CA LEU A 16 -12.74 28.87 10.56
C LEU A 16 -14.16 28.31 10.47
N LEU A 17 -14.46 27.63 9.37
CA LEU A 17 -15.73 26.98 9.04
C LEU A 17 -17.00 27.84 9.20
N SER A 18 -16.97 29.17 8.99
CA SER A 18 -18.14 30.07 9.21
C SER A 18 -19.06 29.57 10.35
N ILE A 19 -18.46 29.30 11.51
CA ILE A 19 -19.13 28.58 12.60
C ILE A 19 -20.33 29.43 13.01
N PRO A 20 -21.57 28.88 13.00
CA PRO A 20 -22.73 29.64 13.45
C PRO A 20 -22.49 30.17 14.87
N ASP A 21 -22.89 31.41 15.18
CA ASP A 21 -22.77 31.99 16.53
C ASP A 21 -23.37 31.09 17.61
N THR A 22 -24.40 30.31 17.26
CA THR A 22 -24.98 29.28 18.11
C THR A 22 -23.96 28.20 18.51
N LEU A 23 -23.13 27.74 17.57
CA LEU A 23 -22.10 26.74 17.82
C LEU A 23 -20.95 27.30 18.67
N ILE A 24 -20.57 28.57 18.51
CA ILE A 24 -19.60 29.23 19.40
C ILE A 24 -20.12 29.24 20.84
N LYS A 25 -21.38 29.60 21.04
CA LYS A 25 -22.00 29.60 22.37
C LYS A 25 -22.15 28.19 22.95
N VAL A 26 -22.43 27.20 22.11
CA VAL A 26 -22.43 25.78 22.53
C VAL A 26 -21.03 25.36 22.94
N LEU A 27 -19.99 25.69 22.17
CA LEU A 27 -18.59 25.41 22.48
C LEU A 27 -18.16 26.04 23.81
N GLU A 28 -18.46 27.33 24.03
CA GLU A 28 -18.20 28.02 25.30
C GLU A 28 -18.89 27.34 26.48
N ALA A 29 -20.15 26.92 26.30
CA ALA A 29 -20.88 26.17 27.30
C ALA A 29 -20.30 24.76 27.51
N VAL A 30 -19.79 24.09 26.46
CA VAL A 30 -19.19 22.76 26.57
C VAL A 30 -17.95 22.81 27.46
N SER A 31 -17.07 23.77 27.20
CA SER A 31 -15.75 23.89 27.83
C SER A 31 -15.78 24.38 29.27
N SER A 32 -16.91 24.89 29.76
CA SER A 32 -17.07 25.35 31.14
C SER A 32 -17.77 24.28 32.00
N GLU A 33 -17.08 23.81 33.03
CA GLU A 33 -17.65 22.94 34.07
C GLU A 33 -18.69 23.65 34.94
N GLU A 34 -18.67 24.99 34.98
CA GLU A 34 -19.61 25.80 35.75
C GLU A 34 -20.95 26.06 35.04
N THR A 35 -21.08 25.65 33.77
CA THR A 35 -22.29 25.94 33.00
C THR A 35 -23.46 25.07 33.44
N SER A 36 -24.54 25.70 33.89
CA SER A 36 -25.70 24.97 34.37
C SER A 36 -26.43 24.24 33.22
N PRO A 37 -27.09 23.10 33.50
CA PRO A 37 -28.02 22.45 32.59
C PRO A 37 -28.98 23.41 31.87
N ASP A 38 -29.52 24.39 32.60
CA ASP A 38 -30.48 25.36 32.05
C ASP A 38 -29.82 26.36 31.10
N GLN A 39 -28.57 26.75 31.34
CA GLN A 39 -27.83 27.62 30.42
C GLN A 39 -27.58 26.92 29.09
N ILE A 40 -27.21 25.64 29.11
CA ILE A 40 -27.01 24.82 27.89
C ILE A 40 -28.31 24.71 27.12
N ALA A 41 -29.40 24.37 27.80
CA ALA A 41 -30.70 24.26 27.17
C ALA A 41 -31.12 25.60 26.53
N ASN A 42 -30.92 26.72 27.22
CA ASN A 42 -31.22 28.05 26.70
C ASN A 42 -30.37 28.45 25.48
N ILE A 43 -29.12 27.99 25.39
CA ILE A 43 -28.27 28.22 24.22
C ILE A 43 -28.82 27.44 23.02
N ILE A 44 -29.13 26.16 23.21
CA ILE A 44 -29.66 25.29 22.14
C ILE A 44 -31.03 25.79 21.67
N LEU A 45 -31.92 26.15 22.61
CA LEU A 45 -33.29 26.62 22.33
C LEU A 45 -33.36 27.94 21.55
N LYS A 46 -32.28 28.73 21.53
CA LYS A 46 -32.20 29.96 20.71
C LYS A 46 -32.10 29.68 19.22
N ASP A 47 -31.75 28.46 18.83
CA ASP A 47 -31.68 28.02 17.44
C ASP A 47 -32.67 26.86 17.22
N PRO A 48 -33.83 27.14 16.59
CA PRO A 48 -34.85 26.12 16.32
C PRO A 48 -34.33 24.96 15.46
N SER A 49 -33.40 25.22 14.53
CA SER A 49 -32.81 24.18 13.69
C SER A 49 -31.88 23.29 14.51
N LEU A 50 -31.01 23.87 15.33
CA LEU A 50 -30.15 23.11 16.23
C LEU A 50 -30.98 22.32 17.24
N THR A 51 -32.00 22.93 17.83
CA THR A 51 -32.92 22.28 18.77
C THR A 51 -33.57 21.05 18.14
N ALA A 52 -34.13 21.18 16.94
CA ALA A 52 -34.77 20.06 16.25
C ALA A 52 -33.78 18.92 15.97
N LYS A 53 -32.57 19.25 15.49
CA LYS A 53 -31.53 18.26 15.20
C LYS A 53 -30.98 17.61 16.48
N VAL A 54 -30.78 18.36 17.57
CA VAL A 54 -30.37 17.84 18.88
C VAL A 54 -31.42 16.87 19.43
N LEU A 55 -32.71 17.25 19.39
CA LEU A 55 -33.79 16.37 19.82
C LEU A 55 -33.91 15.13 18.95
N LYS A 56 -33.80 15.27 17.63
CA LYS A 56 -33.82 14.13 16.69
C LYS A 56 -32.66 13.16 16.97
N MET A 57 -31.46 13.68 17.22
CA MET A 57 -30.31 12.87 17.60
C MET A 57 -30.50 12.21 18.97
N ALA A 58 -30.95 12.95 19.99
CA ALA A 58 -31.22 12.41 21.33
C ALA A 58 -32.28 11.30 21.32
N ASN A 59 -33.20 11.30 20.35
CA ASN A 59 -34.22 10.26 20.17
C ASN A 59 -33.81 9.10 19.25
N SER A 60 -32.61 9.15 18.66
CA SER A 60 -32.13 8.04 17.84
C SER A 60 -32.04 6.76 18.67
N SER A 61 -32.12 5.61 18.00
CA SER A 61 -31.93 4.27 18.60
C SER A 61 -30.63 4.17 19.43
N TYR A 62 -29.67 5.05 19.14
CA TYR A 62 -28.40 5.18 19.83
C TYR A 62 -28.50 5.72 21.26
N TYR A 63 -29.40 6.67 21.52
CA TYR A 63 -29.51 7.36 22.81
C TYR A 63 -30.78 7.00 23.59
N CYS A 64 -31.83 6.51 22.91
CA CYS A 64 -33.14 6.31 23.52
C CYS A 64 -33.67 4.89 23.30
N ARG A 65 -33.87 4.13 24.38
CA ARG A 65 -34.49 2.78 24.33
C ARG A 65 -35.90 2.70 24.94
N ASN A 66 -36.31 3.64 25.80
CA ASN A 66 -37.50 3.47 26.64
C ASN A 66 -38.60 4.56 26.51
N ALA A 67 -38.28 5.81 26.16
CA ALA A 67 -39.29 6.86 26.00
C ALA A 67 -38.76 8.09 25.24
N ALA A 68 -39.55 8.61 24.28
CA ALA A 68 -39.15 9.75 23.46
C ALA A 68 -38.83 11.02 24.30
N ILE A 69 -37.68 11.62 24.03
CA ILE A 69 -37.21 12.90 24.57
C ILE A 69 -37.88 14.04 23.81
N LYS A 70 -38.76 14.78 24.48
CA LYS A 70 -39.57 15.85 23.84
C LYS A 70 -38.97 17.25 24.00
N THR A 71 -38.04 17.44 24.94
CA THR A 71 -37.43 18.75 25.22
C THR A 71 -35.93 18.63 25.53
N VAL A 72 -35.17 19.71 25.29
CA VAL A 72 -33.72 19.73 25.55
C VAL A 72 -33.44 19.50 27.04
N HIS A 73 -34.23 20.11 27.93
CA HIS A 73 -34.14 19.89 29.38
C HIS A 73 -34.45 18.43 29.78
N GLN A 74 -35.37 17.75 29.09
CA GLN A 74 -35.57 16.31 29.28
C GLN A 74 -34.34 15.52 28.81
N GLY A 75 -33.76 15.87 27.66
CA GLY A 75 -32.53 15.26 27.17
C GLY A 75 -31.36 15.42 28.15
N ILE A 76 -31.17 16.61 28.71
CA ILE A 76 -30.12 16.84 29.71
C ILE A 76 -30.33 16.01 30.98
N ARG A 77 -31.57 15.84 31.43
CA ARG A 77 -31.88 14.99 32.61
C ARG A 77 -31.67 13.50 32.34
N VAL A 78 -32.01 13.02 31.15
CA VAL A 78 -31.94 11.59 30.79
C VAL A 78 -30.53 11.18 30.40
N MET A 79 -29.82 12.03 29.66
CA MET A 79 -28.53 11.71 29.03
C MET A 79 -27.35 12.41 29.69
N GLY A 80 -27.61 13.43 30.51
CA GLY A 80 -26.58 14.31 31.06
C GLY A 80 -26.32 15.54 30.18
N ALA A 81 -25.85 16.59 30.82
CA ALA A 81 -25.53 17.87 30.18
C ALA A 81 -24.42 17.73 29.13
N ASN A 82 -23.40 16.91 29.42
CA ASN A 82 -22.30 16.66 28.49
C ASN A 82 -22.77 15.96 27.22
N ALA A 83 -23.60 14.92 27.31
CA ALA A 83 -24.14 14.25 26.11
C ALA A 83 -24.92 15.23 25.19
N ILE A 84 -25.68 16.16 25.76
CA ILE A 84 -26.42 17.16 24.99
C ILE A 84 -25.51 18.22 24.36
N LYS A 85 -24.52 18.73 25.12
CA LYS A 85 -23.44 19.60 24.63
C LYS A 85 -22.74 18.96 23.41
N CYS A 86 -22.39 17.70 23.57
CA CYS A 86 -21.77 16.83 22.59
C CYS A 86 -22.60 16.67 21.30
N ILE A 87 -23.90 16.37 21.43
CA ILE A 87 -24.82 16.29 20.29
C ILE A 87 -24.95 17.64 19.58
N ALA A 88 -25.06 18.73 20.33
CA ALA A 88 -25.20 20.06 19.74
C ALA A 88 -23.95 20.46 18.93
N LEU A 89 -22.75 20.15 19.45
CA LEU A 89 -21.48 20.32 18.75
C LEU A 89 -21.42 19.47 17.47
N SER A 90 -21.76 18.19 17.58
CA SER A 90 -21.81 17.21 16.48
C SER A 90 -22.69 17.69 15.33
N VAL A 91 -23.91 18.12 15.64
CA VAL A 91 -24.88 18.58 14.66
C VAL A 91 -24.44 19.85 13.93
N SER A 92 -23.70 20.71 14.64
CA SER A 92 -23.31 22.02 14.12
C SER A 92 -22.07 21.94 13.22
N VAL A 93 -21.08 21.12 13.59
CA VAL A 93 -19.85 20.91 12.80
C VAL A 93 -20.12 20.15 11.51
N PHE A 94 -21.11 19.25 11.53
CA PHE A 94 -21.40 18.34 10.43
C PHE A 94 -22.54 18.83 9.51
N THR A 95 -22.81 20.15 9.51
CA THR A 95 -23.74 20.72 8.53
C THR A 95 -23.02 20.89 7.18
N PRO A 96 -23.49 20.23 6.10
CA PRO A 96 -22.79 20.26 4.82
C PRO A 96 -22.70 21.69 4.25
N PRO A 97 -21.58 22.04 3.60
CA PRO A 97 -21.42 23.36 2.98
C PRO A 97 -22.47 23.59 1.88
N LYS A 98 -22.78 24.85 1.59
CA LYS A 98 -23.70 25.21 0.49
C LYS A 98 -23.16 24.69 -0.84
N LYS A 99 -24.05 24.22 -1.72
CA LYS A 99 -23.75 23.69 -3.07
C LYS A 99 -22.74 24.58 -3.82
N GLY A 100 -21.67 23.97 -4.35
CA GLY A 100 -20.68 24.64 -5.20
C GLY A 100 -19.21 24.31 -4.96
N ALA A 101 -18.86 23.56 -3.90
CA ALA A 101 -17.48 23.13 -3.67
C ALA A 101 -17.06 22.05 -4.69
N ALA A 102 -15.81 22.12 -5.17
CA ALA A 102 -15.23 21.20 -6.16
C ALA A 102 -15.04 19.75 -5.67
N LEU A 103 -15.37 19.46 -4.40
CA LEU A 103 -15.35 18.10 -3.86
C LEU A 103 -16.55 17.30 -4.34
N SER A 104 -16.31 16.06 -4.71
CA SER A 104 -17.41 15.13 -4.96
C SER A 104 -18.22 14.96 -3.67
N GLU A 105 -19.54 15.04 -3.78
CA GLU A 105 -20.48 14.78 -2.68
C GLU A 105 -20.14 13.45 -1.98
N ASP A 106 -19.66 12.47 -2.75
CA ASP A 106 -19.26 11.15 -2.28
C ASP A 106 -18.07 11.16 -1.30
N THR A 107 -17.11 12.07 -1.48
CA THR A 107 -15.96 12.20 -0.57
C THR A 107 -16.41 12.72 0.80
N LEU A 108 -17.31 13.71 0.83
CA LEU A 108 -17.89 14.22 2.08
C LEU A 108 -18.77 13.16 2.76
N ARG A 109 -19.58 12.43 2.00
CA ARG A 109 -20.36 11.29 2.53
C ARG A 109 -19.45 10.25 3.18
N HIS A 110 -18.34 9.92 2.53
CA HIS A 110 -17.37 8.96 3.05
C HIS A 110 -16.68 9.47 4.33
N PHE A 111 -16.31 10.75 4.36
CA PHE A 111 -15.76 11.39 5.55
C PHE A 111 -16.72 11.32 6.75
N TYR A 112 -17.99 11.65 6.53
CA TYR A 112 -18.99 11.58 7.58
C TYR A 112 -19.28 10.15 8.01
N PHE A 113 -19.33 9.20 7.07
CA PHE A 113 -19.44 7.78 7.36
C PHE A 113 -18.32 7.30 8.30
N HIS A 114 -17.08 7.72 8.05
CA HIS A 114 -15.93 7.43 8.92
C HIS A 114 -16.08 8.02 10.31
N CYS A 115 -16.29 9.34 10.43
CA CYS A 115 -16.38 9.99 11.74
C CYS A 115 -17.51 9.43 12.61
N ILE A 116 -18.67 9.11 12.01
CA ILE A 116 -19.80 8.49 12.72
C ILE A 116 -19.45 7.04 13.10
N GLY A 117 -18.82 6.27 12.20
CA GLY A 117 -18.38 4.92 12.52
C GLY A 117 -17.42 4.89 13.70
N VAL A 118 -16.42 5.78 13.70
CA VAL A 118 -15.45 5.92 14.80
C VAL A 118 -16.15 6.30 16.10
N SER A 119 -17.09 7.25 16.08
CA SER A 119 -17.80 7.66 17.30
C SER A 119 -18.64 6.54 17.90
N LEU A 120 -19.36 5.78 17.06
CA LEU A 120 -20.17 4.64 17.47
C LEU A 120 -19.31 3.53 18.10
N LEU A 121 -18.21 3.16 17.44
CA LEU A 121 -17.25 2.18 17.96
C LEU A 121 -16.62 2.67 19.25
N ALA A 122 -16.18 3.92 19.31
CA ALA A 122 -15.55 4.49 20.49
C ALA A 122 -16.47 4.43 21.71
N ARG A 123 -17.76 4.76 21.56
CA ARG A 123 -18.72 4.61 22.66
C ARG A 123 -18.91 3.16 23.07
N ARG A 124 -19.10 2.25 22.12
CA ARG A 124 -19.31 0.82 22.41
C ARG A 124 -18.12 0.24 23.16
N ILE A 125 -16.90 0.56 22.71
CA ILE A 125 -15.66 0.17 23.39
C ILE A 125 -15.61 0.82 24.79
N ALA A 126 -15.92 2.11 24.93
CA ALA A 126 -15.94 2.79 26.22
C ALA A 126 -16.93 2.17 27.22
N GLN A 127 -18.09 1.72 26.75
CA GLN A 127 -19.07 0.98 27.56
C GLN A 127 -18.51 -0.36 28.03
N GLU A 128 -17.90 -1.12 27.12
CA GLU A 128 -17.32 -2.44 27.42
C GLU A 128 -16.18 -2.34 28.44
N VAL A 129 -15.31 -1.33 28.32
CA VAL A 129 -14.21 -1.12 29.27
C VAL A 129 -14.65 -0.45 30.57
N GLY A 130 -15.94 -0.15 30.74
CA GLY A 130 -16.49 0.44 31.96
C GLY A 130 -16.12 1.91 32.19
N GLN A 131 -15.91 2.70 31.13
CA GLN A 131 -15.70 4.15 31.27
C GLN A 131 -16.91 4.83 31.91
N LYS A 132 -16.65 5.78 32.81
CA LYS A 132 -17.70 6.52 33.52
C LYS A 132 -18.58 7.35 32.58
N ASN A 133 -17.99 7.89 31.50
CA ASN A 133 -18.70 8.70 30.53
C ASN A 133 -18.41 8.27 29.09
N PRO A 134 -19.08 7.22 28.58
CA PRO A 134 -18.91 6.75 27.21
C PRO A 134 -19.21 7.82 26.14
N GLU A 135 -20.00 8.84 26.48
CA GLU A 135 -20.36 9.91 25.55
C GLU A 135 -19.19 10.86 25.25
N GLU A 136 -18.18 10.92 26.11
CA GLU A 136 -16.92 11.61 25.79
C GLU A 136 -16.15 10.88 24.68
N ALA A 137 -16.17 9.54 24.68
CA ALA A 137 -15.57 8.74 23.61
C ALA A 137 -16.32 8.90 22.28
N PHE A 138 -17.65 9.01 22.32
CA PHE A 138 -18.42 9.34 21.12
C PHE A 138 -17.96 10.67 20.50
N VAL A 139 -17.83 11.72 21.30
CA VAL A 139 -17.43 13.04 20.79
C VAL A 139 -16.00 13.11 20.34
N ALA A 140 -15.08 12.52 21.11
CA ALA A 140 -13.71 12.42 20.68
C ALA A 140 -13.60 11.67 19.34
N GLY A 141 -14.37 10.58 19.17
CA GLY A 141 -14.46 9.85 17.91
C GLY A 141 -15.09 10.65 16.76
N LEU A 142 -16.06 11.52 17.05
CA LEU A 142 -16.67 12.35 16.01
C LEU A 142 -15.74 13.50 15.57
N LEU A 143 -15.01 14.10 16.51
CA LEU A 143 -14.18 15.28 16.26
C LEU A 143 -12.73 14.95 15.90
N HIS A 144 -12.30 13.68 15.98
CA HIS A 144 -10.90 13.29 15.78
C HIS A 144 -10.30 13.82 14.47
N ASP A 145 -11.12 13.87 13.42
CA ASP A 145 -10.73 14.23 12.06
C ASP A 145 -11.17 15.65 11.66
N ILE A 146 -11.37 16.56 12.62
CA ILE A 146 -11.86 17.92 12.34
C ILE A 146 -10.90 18.74 11.46
N GLY A 147 -9.59 18.48 11.54
CA GLY A 147 -8.62 19.09 10.63
C GLY A 147 -8.84 18.64 9.18
N LYS A 148 -9.19 17.38 8.97
CA LYS A 148 -9.48 16.84 7.64
C LYS A 148 -10.76 17.42 7.07
N LEU A 149 -11.78 17.66 7.89
CA LEU A 149 -12.98 18.41 7.48
C LEU A 149 -12.62 19.83 6.98
N TYR A 150 -11.73 20.53 7.69
CA TYR A 150 -11.26 21.84 7.25
C TYR A 150 -10.53 21.75 5.89
N ILE A 151 -9.61 20.80 5.74
CA ILE A 151 -8.87 20.62 4.47
C ILE A 151 -9.83 20.29 3.32
N LEU A 152 -10.79 19.41 3.55
CA LEU A 152 -11.82 19.08 2.57
C LEU A 152 -12.58 20.35 2.15
N ASN A 153 -13.05 21.15 3.10
CA ASN A 153 -13.83 22.36 2.78
C ASN A 153 -13.00 23.46 2.12
N ALA A 154 -11.78 23.72 2.58
CA ALA A 154 -10.96 24.85 2.14
C ALA A 154 -10.07 24.51 0.94
N TYR A 155 -9.63 23.26 0.79
CA TYR A 155 -8.67 22.81 -0.23
C TYR A 155 -9.11 21.51 -0.94
N PRO A 156 -10.35 21.44 -1.45
CA PRO A 156 -10.94 20.22 -2.02
C PRO A 156 -10.06 19.58 -3.12
N GLU A 157 -9.57 20.38 -4.07
CA GLU A 157 -8.78 19.91 -5.21
C GLU A 157 -7.41 19.36 -4.81
N HIS A 158 -6.83 19.89 -3.74
CA HIS A 158 -5.53 19.44 -3.23
C HIS A 158 -5.69 18.13 -2.46
N TYR A 159 -6.80 17.97 -1.74
CA TYR A 159 -7.09 16.74 -1.02
C TYR A 159 -7.29 15.54 -1.97
N VAL A 160 -7.75 15.75 -3.21
CA VAL A 160 -7.78 14.68 -4.23
C VAL A 160 -6.38 14.07 -4.44
N LYS A 161 -5.32 14.87 -4.41
CA LYS A 161 -3.94 14.37 -4.55
C LYS A 161 -3.50 13.55 -3.33
N VAL A 162 -3.95 13.93 -2.14
CA VAL A 162 -3.74 13.14 -0.91
C VAL A 162 -4.42 11.78 -1.04
N ALA A 163 -5.68 11.75 -1.44
CA ALA A 163 -6.45 10.52 -1.60
C ALA A 163 -5.81 9.54 -2.61
N LEU A 164 -5.34 10.06 -3.76
CA LEU A 164 -4.63 9.24 -4.76
C LEU A 164 -3.32 8.64 -4.21
N SER A 165 -2.61 9.38 -3.37
CA SER A 165 -1.40 8.90 -2.71
C SER A 165 -1.68 7.82 -1.67
N GLU A 166 -2.74 7.98 -0.89
CA GLU A 166 -3.21 6.97 0.06
C GLU A 166 -3.62 5.68 -0.67
N GLU A 167 -4.34 5.79 -1.80
CA GLU A 167 -4.68 4.65 -2.66
C GLU A 167 -3.43 3.93 -3.21
N ALA A 168 -2.36 4.68 -3.50
CA ALA A 168 -1.07 4.14 -3.90
C ALA A 168 -0.28 3.48 -2.74
N GLY A 169 -0.76 3.59 -1.50
CA GLY A 169 -0.18 2.98 -0.30
C GLY A 169 0.77 3.89 0.49
N GLU A 170 0.84 5.19 0.19
CA GLU A 170 1.51 6.17 1.03
C GLU A 170 0.74 6.33 2.37
N ASP A 171 1.45 6.61 3.46
CA ASP A 171 0.77 6.96 4.71
C ASP A 171 0.04 8.30 4.56
N ILE A 172 -1.19 8.37 5.08
CA ILE A 172 -2.06 9.55 4.90
C ILE A 172 -1.41 10.82 5.47
N LEU A 173 -0.72 10.72 6.62
CA LEU A 173 -0.09 11.88 7.25
C LEU A 173 1.10 12.37 6.42
N ASP A 174 1.86 11.45 5.83
CA ASP A 174 3.00 11.79 4.98
C ASP A 174 2.54 12.44 3.68
N ALA A 175 1.47 11.91 3.07
CA ALA A 175 0.84 12.49 1.88
C ALA A 175 0.32 13.91 2.14
N GLU A 176 -0.32 14.14 3.29
CA GLU A 176 -0.79 15.47 3.69
C GLU A 176 0.37 16.43 3.94
N ARG A 177 1.36 16.08 4.78
CA ARG A 177 2.52 16.94 5.07
C ARG A 177 3.33 17.27 3.82
N ARG A 178 3.31 16.41 2.82
CA ARG A 178 3.95 16.68 1.51
C ARG A 178 3.23 17.78 0.73
N ILE A 179 1.92 17.92 0.88
CA ILE A 179 1.09 18.90 0.15
C ILE A 179 0.85 20.18 0.97
N PHE A 180 0.61 20.03 2.27
CA PHE A 180 -0.01 21.04 3.14
C PHE A 180 0.83 21.48 4.34
N ASP A 181 2.12 21.09 4.41
CA ASP A 181 3.08 21.35 5.50
C ASP A 181 2.78 20.73 6.88
N VAL A 182 1.52 20.58 7.23
CA VAL A 182 1.00 19.85 8.39
C VAL A 182 0.06 18.73 7.97
N ASP A 183 -0.20 17.79 8.88
CA ASP A 183 -1.25 16.80 8.75
C ASP A 183 -2.55 17.25 9.42
N HIS A 184 -3.63 16.51 9.15
CA HIS A 184 -4.95 16.81 9.68
C HIS A 184 -5.05 16.67 11.21
N ALA A 185 -4.23 15.83 11.85
CA ALA A 185 -4.27 15.63 13.30
C ALA A 185 -3.66 16.84 14.02
N GLU A 186 -2.53 17.35 13.52
CA GLU A 186 -1.91 18.59 14.01
C GLU A 186 -2.82 19.80 13.76
N LEU A 187 -3.32 19.95 12.53
CA LEU A 187 -4.27 21.00 12.18
C LEU A 187 -5.54 20.93 13.04
N GLY A 188 -6.10 19.74 13.22
CA GLY A 188 -7.29 19.52 14.05
C GLY A 188 -7.09 19.95 15.49
N SER A 189 -5.90 19.70 16.06
CA SER A 189 -5.55 20.13 17.41
C SER A 189 -5.51 21.65 17.55
N VAL A 190 -4.96 22.35 16.54
CA VAL A 190 -4.97 23.83 16.49
C VAL A 190 -6.39 24.37 16.40
N ILE A 191 -7.25 23.77 15.55
CA ILE A 191 -8.67 24.13 15.46
C ILE A 191 -9.36 23.92 16.81
N ALA A 192 -9.15 22.77 17.44
CA ALA A 192 -9.72 22.44 18.74
C ALA A 192 -9.28 23.43 19.84
N SER A 193 -8.02 23.85 19.82
CA SER A 193 -7.48 24.85 20.74
C SER A 193 -8.13 26.22 20.56
N LYS A 194 -8.28 26.67 19.31
CA LYS A 194 -8.99 27.92 18.99
C LYS A 194 -10.45 27.90 19.40
N TRP A 195 -11.08 26.74 19.32
CA TRP A 195 -12.44 26.51 19.77
C TRP A 195 -12.54 26.35 21.29
N ARG A 196 -11.41 26.45 22.01
CA ARG A 196 -11.30 26.29 23.45
C ARG A 196 -11.85 24.94 23.92
N LEU A 197 -11.74 23.89 23.11
CA LEU A 197 -12.14 22.54 23.52
C LEU A 197 -11.28 22.07 24.71
N PRO A 198 -11.78 21.17 25.56
CA PRO A 198 -10.99 20.56 26.63
C PRO A 198 -9.63 20.05 26.15
N GLU A 199 -8.58 20.24 26.96
CA GLU A 199 -7.21 19.83 26.60
C GLU A 199 -7.11 18.36 26.21
N ASP A 200 -7.89 17.49 26.87
CA ASP A 200 -7.99 16.08 26.53
C ASP A 200 -8.46 15.85 25.09
N LEU A 201 -9.48 16.59 24.62
CA LEU A 201 -9.93 16.49 23.23
C LEU A 201 -8.87 17.01 22.25
N GLN A 202 -8.23 18.14 22.57
CA GLN A 202 -7.14 18.68 21.73
C GLN A 202 -6.00 17.66 21.57
N ARG A 203 -5.64 16.98 22.66
CA ARG A 203 -4.59 15.98 22.73
C ARG A 203 -4.99 14.69 22.00
N ILE A 204 -6.24 14.25 22.14
CA ILE A 204 -6.78 13.10 21.41
C ILE A 204 -6.75 13.36 19.91
N ILE A 205 -7.27 14.51 19.48
CA ILE A 205 -7.25 14.92 18.07
C ILE A 205 -5.81 14.96 17.55
N ARG A 206 -4.84 15.46 18.31
CA ARG A 206 -3.44 15.48 17.87
C ARG A 206 -2.80 14.10 17.72
N SER A 207 -3.19 13.15 18.57
CA SER A 207 -2.41 11.93 18.81
C SER A 207 -3.11 10.65 18.35
N HIS A 208 -4.29 10.73 17.73
CA HIS A 208 -5.10 9.57 17.36
C HIS A 208 -4.45 8.68 16.27
N HIS A 209 -3.45 9.16 15.55
CA HIS A 209 -2.64 8.35 14.63
C HIS A 209 -1.32 7.81 15.24
N GLN A 210 -0.93 8.26 16.43
CA GLN A 210 0.36 7.92 17.03
C GLN A 210 0.31 6.57 17.74
N LEU A 211 0.50 5.47 17.01
CA LEU A 211 0.32 4.13 17.56
C LEU A 211 1.45 3.68 18.51
N HIS A 212 2.63 4.29 18.43
CA HIS A 212 3.83 3.89 19.18
C HIS A 212 4.09 4.66 20.49
N GLN A 213 3.31 5.69 20.84
CA GLN A 213 3.58 6.48 22.05
C GLN A 213 3.09 5.80 23.34
N GLU A 214 3.98 5.80 24.35
CA GLU A 214 3.96 5.04 25.60
C GLU A 214 3.04 5.57 26.72
N ASN A 215 2.10 6.49 26.44
CA ASN A 215 1.18 6.94 27.48
C ASN A 215 0.12 5.86 27.74
N ARG A 216 0.53 4.82 28.48
CA ARG A 216 -0.29 3.64 28.80
C ARG A 216 -1.52 3.97 29.63
N ASP A 217 -1.51 5.12 30.30
CA ASP A 217 -2.54 5.51 31.26
C ASP A 217 -3.74 6.21 30.60
N ASP A 218 -3.64 6.55 29.31
CA ASP A 218 -4.74 7.19 28.61
C ASP A 218 -5.64 6.19 27.89
N VAL A 219 -6.68 5.79 28.62
CA VAL A 219 -7.70 4.88 28.15
C VAL A 219 -8.52 5.49 27.01
N LEU A 220 -8.90 6.77 27.11
CA LEU A 220 -9.76 7.41 26.10
C LEU A 220 -9.04 7.55 24.75
N LEU A 221 -7.77 7.95 24.74
CA LEU A 221 -6.96 7.97 23.53
C LEU A 221 -6.80 6.57 22.92
N SER A 222 -6.62 5.54 23.75
CA SER A 222 -6.51 4.15 23.29
C SER A 222 -7.81 3.67 22.65
N ILE A 223 -8.95 4.06 23.20
CA ILE A 223 -10.28 3.81 22.62
C ILE A 223 -10.41 4.46 21.24
N ILE A 224 -10.05 5.74 21.09
CA ILE A 224 -10.16 6.44 19.80
C ILE A 224 -9.21 5.86 18.75
N LYS A 225 -7.97 5.53 19.12
CA LYS A 225 -7.03 4.85 18.22
C LYS A 225 -7.60 3.52 17.71
N LEU A 226 -8.13 2.70 18.61
CA LEU A 226 -8.71 1.41 18.25
C LEU A 226 -9.95 1.57 17.37
N ALA A 227 -10.87 2.45 17.76
CA ALA A 227 -12.08 2.76 17.00
C ALA A 227 -11.76 3.27 15.59
N ASN A 228 -10.76 4.14 15.43
CA ASN A 228 -10.32 4.66 14.14
C ASN A 228 -9.82 3.55 13.21
N ILE A 229 -8.95 2.66 13.72
CA ILE A 229 -8.42 1.54 12.94
C ILE A 229 -9.55 0.58 12.55
N LEU A 230 -10.42 0.22 13.49
CA LEU A 230 -11.53 -0.71 13.24
C LEU A 230 -12.52 -0.14 12.23
N ALA A 231 -12.93 1.13 12.38
CA ALA A 231 -13.82 1.79 11.42
C ALA A 231 -13.23 1.76 10.01
N ARG A 232 -11.96 2.12 9.85
CA ARG A 232 -11.27 2.09 8.56
C ARG A 232 -11.22 0.68 7.96
N ASN A 233 -10.93 -0.35 8.79
CA ASN A 233 -10.89 -1.74 8.34
C ASN A 233 -12.28 -2.25 7.89
N ILE A 234 -13.35 -1.84 8.57
CA ILE A 234 -14.73 -2.25 8.26
C ILE A 234 -15.29 -1.50 7.05
N GLN A 235 -15.07 -0.19 6.98
CA GLN A 235 -15.68 0.68 5.98
C GLN A 235 -14.91 0.74 4.66
N THR A 236 -13.57 0.64 4.74
CA THR A 236 -12.66 0.66 3.59
C THR A 236 -11.62 -0.45 3.71
N PRO A 237 -12.03 -1.72 3.59
CA PRO A 237 -11.12 -2.84 3.76
C PRO A 237 -9.99 -2.80 2.73
N ASN A 238 -8.76 -2.69 3.22
CA ASN A 238 -7.54 -2.77 2.42
C ASN A 238 -6.59 -3.75 3.11
N LEU A 239 -6.30 -4.88 2.45
CA LEU A 239 -5.54 -5.98 3.05
C LEU A 239 -4.18 -5.54 3.58
N LYS A 240 -3.44 -4.71 2.83
CA LYS A 240 -2.13 -4.20 3.27
C LYS A 240 -2.24 -3.33 4.52
N VAL A 241 -3.27 -2.49 4.59
CA VAL A 241 -3.53 -1.63 5.75
C VAL A 241 -3.95 -2.46 6.96
N ILE A 242 -4.80 -3.46 6.75
CA ILE A 242 -5.24 -4.40 7.79
C ILE A 242 -4.05 -5.17 8.36
N GLU A 243 -3.20 -5.74 7.51
CA GLU A 243 -1.99 -6.45 7.91
C GLU A 243 -1.02 -5.55 8.69
N ARG A 244 -0.78 -4.32 8.20
CA ARG A 244 0.07 -3.32 8.87
C ARG A 244 -0.44 -2.97 10.27
N ASN A 245 -1.75 -2.85 10.43
CA ASN A 245 -2.36 -2.39 11.67
C ASN A 245 -2.72 -3.55 12.63
N ALA A 246 -2.64 -4.81 12.21
CA ALA A 246 -3.09 -5.98 13.00
C ALA A 246 -2.41 -6.06 14.38
N ILE A 247 -1.10 -5.80 14.44
CA ILE A 247 -0.34 -5.79 15.70
C ILE A 247 -0.88 -4.69 16.63
N HIS A 248 -1.13 -3.50 16.10
CA HIS A 248 -1.63 -2.36 16.86
C HIS A 248 -3.06 -2.58 17.38
N VAL A 249 -3.93 -3.21 16.58
CA VAL A 249 -5.27 -3.63 17.03
C VAL A 249 -5.16 -4.58 18.20
N HIS A 250 -4.28 -5.58 18.10
CA HIS A 250 -4.06 -6.55 19.17
C HIS A 250 -3.53 -5.89 20.45
N GLU A 251 -2.52 -5.03 20.33
CA GLU A 251 -1.93 -4.31 21.47
C GLU A 251 -2.93 -3.38 22.16
N LEU A 252 -3.72 -2.62 21.40
CA LEU A 252 -4.75 -1.73 21.95
C LEU A 252 -5.89 -2.52 22.59
N ALA A 253 -6.34 -3.61 21.96
CA ALA A 253 -7.36 -4.49 22.52
C ALA A 253 -6.91 -5.12 23.85
N MET A 254 -5.69 -5.65 23.89
CA MET A 254 -5.09 -6.22 25.11
C MET A 254 -4.97 -5.16 26.22
N ARG A 255 -4.53 -3.94 25.87
CA ARG A 255 -4.44 -2.82 26.83
C ARG A 255 -5.79 -2.43 27.42
N LEU A 256 -6.83 -2.45 26.58
CA LEU A 256 -8.20 -2.13 26.98
C LEU A 256 -8.92 -3.31 27.65
N GLY A 257 -8.29 -4.49 27.74
CA GLY A 257 -8.89 -5.70 28.31
C GLY A 257 -10.05 -6.26 27.47
N LEU A 258 -10.08 -5.97 26.17
CA LEU A 258 -11.16 -6.39 25.28
C LEU A 258 -10.96 -7.81 24.78
N GLN A 259 -12.04 -8.59 24.78
CA GLN A 259 -12.05 -9.94 24.21
C GLN A 259 -12.17 -9.89 22.69
N ARG A 260 -11.66 -10.92 22.02
CA ARG A 260 -11.69 -10.99 20.55
C ARG A 260 -13.12 -11.08 20.03
N GLU A 261 -13.96 -11.83 20.73
CA GLU A 261 -15.37 -12.06 20.43
C GLU A 261 -16.16 -10.74 20.41
N PHE A 262 -15.82 -9.81 21.32
CA PHE A 262 -16.41 -8.47 21.33
C PHE A 262 -16.03 -7.69 20.07
N LEU A 263 -14.74 -7.69 19.70
CA LEU A 263 -14.25 -6.98 18.51
C LEU A 263 -14.85 -7.53 17.22
N ASP A 264 -14.97 -8.85 17.11
CA ASP A 264 -15.57 -9.52 15.96
C ASP A 264 -17.07 -9.15 15.83
N GLY A 265 -17.78 -8.98 16.96
CA GLY A 265 -19.17 -8.54 17.00
C GLY A 265 -19.38 -7.09 16.51
N LEU A 266 -18.41 -6.19 16.73
CA LEU A 266 -18.52 -4.78 16.34
C LEU A 266 -18.68 -4.59 14.82
N ALA A 267 -18.09 -5.46 14.00
CA ALA A 267 -18.11 -5.32 12.55
C ALA A 267 -19.50 -5.51 11.93
N PHE A 268 -20.32 -6.40 12.50
CA PHE A 268 -21.63 -6.75 11.93
C PHE A 268 -22.68 -5.66 12.13
N GLU A 269 -22.59 -4.93 13.24
CA GLU A 269 -23.59 -3.93 13.62
C GLU A 269 -23.22 -2.52 13.14
N LEU A 270 -21.93 -2.25 12.89
CA LEU A 270 -21.45 -0.91 12.64
C LEU A 270 -22.08 -0.24 11.41
N LEU A 271 -22.20 -0.97 10.29
CA LEU A 271 -22.66 -0.37 9.03
C LEU A 271 -24.11 0.14 9.15
N ASP A 272 -25.00 -0.70 9.68
CA ASP A 272 -26.42 -0.35 9.85
C ASP A 272 -26.60 0.76 10.91
N ASP A 273 -25.87 0.67 12.02
CA ASP A 273 -25.86 1.71 13.04
C ASP A 273 -25.36 3.06 12.48
N THR A 274 -24.35 3.04 11.63
CA THR A 274 -23.78 4.26 11.04
C THR A 274 -24.79 4.91 10.09
N ILE A 275 -25.43 4.14 9.21
CA ILE A 275 -26.50 4.61 8.31
C ILE A 275 -27.66 5.20 9.11
N THR A 276 -28.10 4.48 10.13
CA THR A 276 -29.17 4.92 11.01
C THR A 276 -28.80 6.20 11.76
N ALA A 277 -27.60 6.28 12.32
CA ALA A 277 -27.12 7.46 13.04
C ALA A 277 -27.01 8.69 12.14
N ALA A 278 -26.48 8.54 10.91
CA ALA A 278 -26.37 9.62 9.94
C ALA A 278 -27.74 10.20 9.53
N GLY A 279 -28.73 9.33 9.29
CA GLY A 279 -30.10 9.73 8.98
C GLY A 279 -30.74 10.59 10.09
N HIS A 280 -30.37 10.36 11.35
CA HIS A 280 -30.85 11.16 12.48
C HIS A 280 -30.26 12.58 12.50
N ILE A 281 -28.99 12.75 12.15
CA ILE A 281 -28.34 14.08 12.07
C ILE A 281 -28.59 14.82 10.75
N GLY A 282 -29.30 14.19 9.81
CA GLY A 282 -29.61 14.80 8.52
C GLY A 282 -28.41 14.84 7.58
N ILE A 283 -27.43 13.95 7.81
CA ILE A 283 -26.34 13.70 6.87
C ILE A 283 -26.78 12.53 6.00
N ASP A 284 -26.86 12.78 4.70
CA ASP A 284 -27.02 11.71 3.74
C ASP A 284 -25.65 11.05 3.52
N ILE A 285 -25.49 9.80 3.94
CA ILE A 285 -24.30 8.99 3.67
C ILE A 285 -24.58 7.86 2.66
N GLY A 286 -25.74 7.93 1.99
CA GLY A 286 -26.23 6.89 1.11
C GLY A 286 -26.98 5.76 1.86
N ASN A 287 -27.58 4.88 1.08
CA ASN A 287 -28.31 3.70 1.57
C ASN A 287 -27.53 2.40 1.31
N HIS A 288 -28.02 1.29 1.86
CA HIS A 288 -27.41 -0.05 1.69
C HIS A 288 -27.12 -0.40 0.22
N ASN A 289 -28.02 -0.07 -0.71
CA ASN A 289 -27.84 -0.38 -2.12
C ASN A 289 -26.71 0.44 -2.74
N GLU A 290 -26.56 1.70 -2.35
CA GLU A 290 -25.47 2.56 -2.81
C GLU A 290 -24.11 2.10 -2.27
N LEU A 291 -24.05 1.71 -0.99
CA LEU A 291 -22.83 1.15 -0.39
C LEU A 291 -22.45 -0.18 -1.05
N LEU A 292 -23.42 -1.08 -1.28
CA LEU A 292 -23.20 -2.34 -2.00
C LEU A 292 -22.76 -2.10 -3.46
N SER A 293 -23.40 -1.16 -4.15
CA SER A 293 -23.02 -0.79 -5.51
C SER A 293 -21.60 -0.23 -5.56
N ARG A 294 -21.20 0.56 -4.56
CA ARG A 294 -19.82 1.05 -4.42
C ARG A 294 -18.85 -0.10 -4.16
N ALA A 295 -19.14 -0.99 -3.22
CA ALA A 295 -18.30 -2.17 -2.94
C ALA A 295 -18.12 -3.04 -4.21
N ASN A 296 -19.19 -3.28 -4.96
CA ASN A 296 -19.14 -4.02 -6.22
C ASN A 296 -18.28 -3.32 -7.28
N ARG A 297 -18.34 -1.99 -7.38
CA ARG A 297 -17.45 -1.22 -8.29
C ARG A 297 -15.99 -1.36 -7.90
N GLU A 298 -15.66 -1.28 -6.62
CA GLU A 298 -14.28 -1.45 -6.14
C GLU A 298 -13.76 -2.89 -6.33
N LEU A 299 -14.62 -3.89 -6.12
CA LEU A 299 -14.30 -5.29 -6.45
C LEU A 299 -14.02 -5.46 -7.94
N CYS A 300 -14.84 -4.86 -8.80
CA CYS A 300 -14.64 -4.90 -10.25
C CYS A 300 -13.32 -4.23 -10.67
N LYS A 301 -13.01 -3.04 -10.13
CA LYS A 301 -11.72 -2.37 -10.36
C LYS A 301 -10.54 -3.25 -9.92
N SER A 302 -10.64 -3.86 -8.73
CA SER A 302 -9.60 -4.75 -8.20
C SER A 302 -9.39 -5.97 -9.09
N TYR A 303 -10.48 -6.55 -9.60
CA TYR A 303 -10.42 -7.67 -10.54
C TYR A 303 -9.71 -7.28 -11.84
N LEU A 304 -10.05 -6.15 -12.45
CA LEU A 304 -9.41 -5.66 -13.67
C LEU A 304 -7.91 -5.37 -13.47
N MET A 305 -7.53 -4.85 -12.30
CA MET A 305 -6.12 -4.63 -11.97
C MET A 305 -5.35 -5.95 -11.85
N ILE A 306 -5.93 -6.96 -11.21
CA ILE A 306 -5.36 -8.30 -11.11
C ILE A 306 -5.19 -8.93 -12.49
N GLU A 307 -6.18 -8.81 -13.36
CA GLU A 307 -6.10 -9.31 -14.75
C GLU A 307 -4.94 -8.65 -15.51
N GLY A 308 -4.78 -7.33 -15.37
CA GLY A 308 -3.65 -6.59 -15.93
C GLY A 308 -2.29 -7.09 -15.44
N LEU A 309 -2.17 -7.38 -14.13
CA LEU A 309 -0.96 -7.95 -13.54
C LEU A 309 -0.65 -9.36 -14.06
N PHE A 310 -1.68 -10.20 -14.24
CA PHE A 310 -1.49 -11.53 -14.82
C PHE A 310 -0.96 -11.46 -16.26
N LYS A 311 -1.50 -10.55 -17.07
CA LYS A 311 -1.02 -10.32 -18.43
C LYS A 311 0.44 -9.83 -18.44
N ALA A 312 0.78 -8.86 -17.59
CA ALA A 312 2.16 -8.37 -17.46
C ALA A 312 3.12 -9.49 -17.02
N ARG A 313 2.71 -10.35 -16.08
CA ARG A 313 3.50 -11.52 -15.65
C ARG A 313 3.71 -12.49 -16.81
N GLN A 314 2.68 -12.77 -17.61
CA GLN A 314 2.78 -13.67 -18.76
C GLN A 314 3.75 -13.14 -19.83
N GLU A 315 3.69 -11.84 -20.13
CA GLU A 315 4.65 -11.17 -21.03
C GLU A 315 6.08 -11.25 -20.50
N LEU A 316 6.27 -11.04 -19.19
CA LEU A 316 7.58 -11.13 -18.55
C LEU A 316 8.13 -12.57 -18.57
N SER A 317 7.31 -13.58 -18.29
CA SER A 317 7.70 -14.98 -18.43
C SER A 317 8.09 -15.34 -19.87
N GLY A 318 7.39 -14.78 -20.87
CA GLY A 318 7.76 -14.95 -22.28
C GLY A 318 9.14 -14.37 -22.60
N LYS A 319 9.45 -13.18 -22.09
CA LYS A 319 10.78 -12.56 -22.24
C LYS A 319 11.87 -13.37 -21.53
N LEU A 320 11.61 -13.83 -20.32
CA LEU A 320 12.56 -14.64 -19.55
C LEU A 320 12.92 -15.94 -20.29
N LEU A 321 11.92 -16.63 -20.84
CA LEU A 321 12.15 -17.83 -21.65
C LEU A 321 13.02 -17.55 -22.89
N ALA A 322 12.84 -16.40 -23.54
CA ALA A 322 13.68 -16.00 -24.68
C ALA A 322 15.13 -15.71 -24.25
N GLU A 323 15.33 -15.02 -23.12
CA GLU A 323 16.66 -14.77 -22.55
C GLU A 323 17.36 -16.07 -22.11
N GLU A 324 16.65 -17.00 -21.48
CA GLU A 324 17.18 -18.31 -21.09
C GLU A 324 17.63 -19.13 -22.30
N ARG A 325 16.85 -19.09 -23.40
CA ARG A 325 17.25 -19.72 -24.67
C ARG A 325 18.55 -19.11 -25.22
N LEU A 326 18.64 -17.79 -25.26
CA LEU A 326 19.86 -17.09 -25.72
C LEU A 326 21.07 -17.43 -24.83
N ALA A 327 20.88 -17.44 -23.50
CA ALA A 327 21.93 -17.81 -22.55
C ALA A 327 22.35 -19.28 -22.69
N GLY A 328 21.41 -20.18 -23.01
CA GLY A 328 21.67 -21.58 -23.35
C GLY A 328 22.53 -21.70 -24.61
N MET A 329 22.20 -20.97 -25.67
CA MET A 329 22.98 -20.92 -26.91
C MET A 329 24.41 -20.43 -26.67
N ILE A 330 24.57 -19.35 -25.89
CA ILE A 330 25.89 -18.80 -25.53
C ILE A 330 26.71 -19.83 -24.74
N ARG A 331 26.11 -20.53 -23.77
CA ARG A 331 26.79 -21.59 -23.01
C ARG A 331 27.25 -22.73 -23.91
N SER A 332 26.38 -23.23 -24.79
CA SER A 332 26.74 -24.28 -25.76
C SER A 332 27.88 -23.84 -26.68
N LYS A 333 27.86 -22.59 -27.17
CA LYS A 333 28.94 -22.01 -27.97
C LYS A 333 30.26 -21.96 -27.20
N ASN A 334 30.23 -21.54 -25.94
CA ASN A 334 31.43 -21.49 -25.10
C ASN A 334 32.01 -22.88 -24.83
N ILE A 335 31.17 -23.88 -24.55
CA ILE A 335 31.61 -25.29 -24.39
C ILE A 335 32.25 -25.79 -25.68
N ALA A 336 31.63 -25.56 -26.84
CA ALA A 336 32.18 -25.97 -28.13
C ALA A 336 33.56 -25.33 -28.39
N ILE A 337 33.70 -24.02 -28.15
CA ILE A 337 34.98 -23.30 -28.29
C ILE A 337 36.04 -23.84 -27.33
N ALA A 338 35.68 -24.13 -26.08
CA ALA A 338 36.62 -24.69 -25.11
C ALA A 338 37.12 -26.08 -25.54
N THR A 339 36.21 -26.96 -25.98
CA THR A 339 36.56 -28.29 -26.52
C THR A 339 37.49 -28.18 -27.72
N LEU A 340 37.18 -27.30 -28.68
CA LEU A 340 38.01 -27.09 -29.87
C LEU A 340 39.40 -26.54 -29.52
N SER A 341 39.48 -25.63 -28.55
CA SER A 341 40.76 -25.09 -28.05
C SER A 341 41.64 -26.17 -27.42
N HIS A 342 41.04 -27.09 -26.66
CA HIS A 342 41.73 -28.24 -26.09
C HIS A 342 42.30 -29.15 -27.21
N TYR A 343 41.53 -29.41 -28.27
CA TYR A 343 42.02 -30.16 -29.43
C TYR A 343 43.20 -29.47 -30.11
N LEU A 344 43.14 -28.16 -30.37
CA LEU A 344 44.25 -27.41 -30.98
C LEU A 344 45.52 -27.50 -30.14
N ASN A 345 45.42 -27.32 -28.82
CA ASN A 345 46.57 -27.41 -27.92
C ASN A 345 47.22 -28.80 -27.92
N ASN A 346 46.41 -29.86 -27.93
CA ASN A 346 46.93 -31.23 -27.98
C ASN A 346 47.70 -31.50 -29.27
N VAL A 347 47.15 -31.05 -30.40
CA VAL A 347 47.77 -31.24 -31.71
C VAL A 347 49.04 -30.42 -31.85
N ALA A 348 49.03 -29.16 -31.41
CA ALA A 348 50.23 -28.31 -31.38
C ALA A 348 51.35 -28.92 -30.51
N THR A 349 50.99 -29.49 -29.36
CA THR A 349 51.94 -30.17 -28.46
C THR A 349 52.56 -31.40 -29.14
N ALA A 350 51.74 -32.22 -29.83
CA ALA A 350 52.22 -33.39 -30.56
C ALA A 350 53.19 -33.02 -31.69
N ILE A 351 52.88 -31.97 -32.46
CA ILE A 351 53.77 -31.44 -33.50
C ILE A 351 55.08 -30.96 -32.87
N SER A 352 55.01 -30.10 -31.85
CA SER A 352 56.18 -29.54 -31.19
C SER A 352 57.12 -30.63 -30.65
N GLY A 353 56.56 -31.65 -29.98
CA GLY A 353 57.33 -32.78 -29.46
C GLY A 353 58.03 -33.59 -30.58
N ARG A 354 57.36 -33.82 -31.72
CA ARG A 354 57.98 -34.50 -32.86
C ARG A 354 59.06 -33.65 -33.54
N VAL A 355 58.84 -32.34 -33.68
CA VAL A 355 59.84 -31.40 -34.21
C VAL A 355 61.09 -31.38 -33.33
N GLN A 356 60.93 -31.33 -32.00
CA GLN A 356 62.06 -31.38 -31.07
C GLN A 356 62.84 -32.70 -31.18
N LEU A 357 62.14 -33.84 -31.25
CA LEU A 357 62.78 -35.15 -31.43
C LEU A 357 63.59 -35.23 -32.74
N LEU A 358 63.04 -34.68 -33.83
CA LEU A 358 63.75 -34.60 -35.12
C LEU A 358 64.99 -33.69 -35.03
N GLN A 359 64.87 -32.52 -34.37
CA GLN A 359 66.00 -31.61 -34.14
C GLN A 359 67.10 -32.24 -33.29
N MET A 360 66.74 -32.95 -32.21
CA MET A 360 67.71 -33.65 -31.35
C MET A 360 68.42 -34.78 -32.12
N GLY A 361 67.70 -35.53 -32.96
CA GLY A 361 68.29 -36.58 -33.79
C GLY A 361 69.23 -36.02 -34.87
N LEU A 362 68.89 -34.87 -35.46
CA LEU A 362 69.75 -34.15 -36.42
C LEU A 362 71.04 -33.67 -35.74
N GLN A 363 70.95 -33.12 -34.52
CA GLN A 363 72.12 -32.66 -33.76
C GLN A 363 73.05 -33.78 -33.29
N ARG A 364 72.51 -34.98 -33.00
CA ARG A 364 73.30 -36.16 -32.60
C ARG A 364 73.93 -36.91 -33.77
N GLY A 365 73.60 -36.57 -35.01
CA GLY A 365 74.06 -37.30 -36.20
C GLY A 365 73.39 -38.67 -36.38
N ASP A 366 72.33 -38.97 -35.63
CA ASP A 366 71.59 -40.24 -35.64
C ASP A 366 70.60 -40.36 -36.80
N ILE A 367 70.40 -39.27 -37.57
CA ILE A 367 69.47 -39.23 -38.69
C ILE A 367 70.26 -39.41 -39.99
N GLY A 368 70.58 -40.68 -40.29
CA GLY A 368 70.88 -41.16 -41.63
C GLY A 368 69.59 -41.53 -42.37
N ASP A 369 69.62 -41.42 -43.69
CA ASP A 369 68.51 -41.48 -44.68
C ASP A 369 67.68 -42.80 -44.70
N ASN A 370 67.79 -43.65 -43.68
CA ASN A 370 67.06 -44.92 -43.58
C ASN A 370 66.63 -45.32 -42.15
N SER A 371 66.73 -44.41 -41.16
CA SER A 371 66.03 -44.65 -39.90
C SER A 371 64.55 -44.29 -40.10
N GLY A 372 63.64 -45.26 -40.08
CA GLY A 372 62.18 -45.06 -40.24
C GLY A 372 61.52 -44.07 -39.25
N LYS A 373 62.33 -43.43 -38.38
CA LYS A 373 61.98 -42.38 -37.43
C LYS A 373 61.59 -41.06 -38.11
N VAL A 374 62.21 -40.69 -39.24
CA VAL A 374 61.88 -39.44 -39.96
C VAL A 374 60.52 -39.56 -40.67
N PRO A 375 60.27 -40.59 -41.52
CA PRO A 375 58.96 -40.79 -42.12
C PRO A 375 57.84 -40.93 -41.08
N ALA A 376 58.08 -41.66 -39.98
CA ALA A 376 57.09 -41.80 -38.91
C ALA A 376 56.78 -40.47 -38.19
N SER A 377 57.79 -39.61 -37.98
CA SER A 377 57.57 -38.31 -37.33
C SER A 377 56.89 -37.31 -38.27
N LEU A 378 57.23 -37.33 -39.57
CA LEU A 378 56.56 -36.53 -40.59
C LEU A 378 55.10 -36.94 -40.76
N ALA A 379 54.79 -38.24 -40.79
CA ALA A 379 53.41 -38.73 -40.85
C ALA A 379 52.55 -38.29 -39.65
N VAL A 380 53.14 -38.25 -38.44
CA VAL A 380 52.45 -37.73 -37.24
C VAL A 380 52.23 -36.22 -37.34
N ILE A 381 53.19 -35.46 -37.87
CA ILE A 381 53.06 -34.02 -38.07
C ILE A 381 52.00 -33.72 -39.13
N GLU A 382 52.00 -34.44 -40.25
CA GLU A 382 51.04 -34.29 -41.34
C GLU A 382 49.61 -34.60 -40.88
N ASN A 383 49.40 -35.72 -40.20
CA ASN A 383 48.10 -36.08 -39.61
C ASN A 383 47.66 -35.04 -38.57
N SER A 384 48.60 -34.48 -37.80
CA SER A 384 48.34 -33.39 -36.86
C SER A 384 47.92 -32.09 -37.59
N ILE A 385 48.55 -31.74 -38.71
CA ILE A 385 48.15 -30.58 -39.52
C ILE A 385 46.74 -30.77 -40.09
N LEU A 386 46.41 -31.97 -40.61
CA LEU A 386 45.06 -32.29 -41.09
C LEU A 386 44.01 -32.15 -39.97
N LYS A 387 44.32 -32.60 -38.76
CA LYS A 387 43.46 -32.40 -37.58
C LYS A 387 43.27 -30.92 -37.26
N ILE A 388 44.31 -30.10 -37.33
CA ILE A 388 44.19 -28.63 -37.13
C ILE A 388 43.28 -28.02 -38.19
N LEU A 389 43.45 -28.39 -39.47
CA LEU A 389 42.62 -27.87 -40.55
C LEU A 389 41.14 -28.27 -40.38
N ALA A 390 40.87 -29.52 -39.99
CA ALA A 390 39.51 -29.98 -39.67
C ALA A 390 38.90 -29.19 -38.51
N VAL A 391 39.65 -28.97 -37.43
CA VAL A 391 39.21 -28.19 -36.26
C VAL A 391 38.97 -26.72 -36.59
N LEU A 392 39.85 -26.08 -37.38
CA LEU A 392 39.67 -24.70 -37.84
C LEU A 392 38.45 -24.54 -38.74
N ALA A 393 38.18 -25.53 -39.59
CA ALA A 393 37.02 -25.54 -40.47
C ALA A 393 35.70 -25.72 -39.68
N GLU A 394 35.72 -26.45 -38.56
CA GLU A 394 34.61 -26.52 -37.61
C GLU A 394 34.44 -25.22 -36.82
N LEU A 395 35.51 -24.58 -36.34
CA LEU A 395 35.43 -23.26 -35.67
C LEU A 395 34.76 -22.20 -36.56
N LYS A 396 35.09 -22.20 -37.87
CA LYS A 396 34.45 -21.32 -38.85
C LYS A 396 32.95 -21.63 -39.02
N ALA A 397 32.54 -22.90 -38.95
CA ALA A 397 31.13 -23.28 -39.00
C ALA A 397 30.38 -22.88 -37.73
N VAL A 398 30.99 -23.02 -36.55
CA VAL A 398 30.45 -22.59 -35.25
C VAL A 398 30.28 -21.07 -35.16
N SER A 399 31.01 -20.27 -35.94
CA SER A 399 30.78 -18.82 -36.00
C SER A 399 29.48 -18.40 -36.71
N ARG A 400 28.79 -19.31 -37.42
CA ARG A 400 27.55 -19.06 -38.18
C ARG A 400 26.26 -19.53 -37.49
N PHE A 401 26.29 -19.77 -36.17
CA PHE A 401 25.13 -20.26 -35.40
C PHE A 401 23.91 -19.31 -35.38
N GLU A 402 24.05 -18.07 -35.84
CA GLU A 402 22.94 -17.09 -35.88
C GLU A 402 21.83 -17.48 -36.88
N ASP A 403 22.11 -18.36 -37.85
CA ASP A 403 21.19 -18.72 -38.95
C ASP A 403 20.55 -20.12 -38.82
N GLN A 404 20.74 -20.85 -37.71
CA GLN A 404 20.15 -22.19 -37.55
C GLN A 404 18.88 -22.18 -36.69
N GLU A 405 17.73 -22.51 -37.30
CA GLU A 405 16.49 -22.84 -36.59
C GLU A 405 16.67 -24.16 -35.81
N PHE A 406 16.84 -24.05 -34.49
CA PHE A 406 16.82 -25.20 -33.59
C PHE A 406 15.38 -25.69 -33.42
N TYR A 407 14.96 -26.65 -34.24
CA TYR A 407 13.75 -27.41 -33.99
C TYR A 407 14.03 -28.51 -32.96
N ASN A 408 13.38 -28.39 -31.80
CA ASN A 408 13.42 -29.29 -30.64
C ASN A 408 14.73 -29.29 -29.85
N ASP A 409 14.61 -29.02 -28.55
CA ASP A 409 15.61 -28.86 -27.48
C ASP A 409 16.67 -30.00 -27.29
N SER A 410 17.17 -30.67 -28.34
CA SER A 410 18.04 -31.83 -28.15
C SER A 410 19.09 -32.14 -29.22
N ASP A 411 19.32 -31.27 -30.21
CA ASP A 411 20.50 -31.44 -31.08
C ASP A 411 21.79 -31.00 -30.37
N ALA A 412 22.20 -31.79 -29.37
CA ALA A 412 23.53 -31.75 -28.82
C ALA A 412 24.53 -32.09 -29.94
N ILE A 413 25.22 -31.07 -30.44
CA ILE A 413 26.18 -31.20 -31.52
C ILE A 413 27.32 -32.14 -31.07
N ASN A 414 27.39 -33.32 -31.67
CA ASN A 414 28.51 -34.23 -31.46
C ASN A 414 29.72 -33.74 -32.28
N ILE A 415 30.52 -32.87 -31.66
CA ILE A 415 31.70 -32.24 -32.27
C ILE A 415 32.71 -33.31 -32.72
N ASP A 416 32.86 -34.39 -31.96
CA ASP A 416 33.77 -35.49 -32.27
C ASP A 416 33.38 -36.20 -33.57
N LYS A 417 32.08 -36.42 -33.78
CA LYS A 417 31.55 -36.99 -35.03
C LYS A 417 31.87 -36.09 -36.24
N ARG A 418 31.65 -34.78 -36.12
CA ARG A 418 31.88 -33.83 -37.22
C ARG A 418 33.35 -33.66 -37.58
N ILE A 419 34.23 -33.62 -36.58
CA ILE A 419 35.69 -33.58 -36.83
C ILE A 419 36.12 -34.83 -37.59
N LYS A 420 35.63 -36.01 -37.18
CA LYS A 420 35.95 -37.28 -37.85
C LYS A 420 35.45 -37.33 -39.29
N GLU A 421 34.19 -36.94 -39.53
CA GLU A 421 33.61 -36.88 -40.88
C GLU A 421 34.40 -35.94 -41.80
N ARG A 422 34.92 -34.82 -41.29
CA ARG A 422 35.76 -33.91 -42.09
C ARG A 422 37.15 -34.47 -42.35
N MET A 423 37.76 -35.15 -41.39
CA MET A 423 39.05 -35.81 -41.60
C MET A 423 38.96 -36.85 -42.72
N ASP A 424 37.91 -37.68 -42.70
CA ASP A 424 37.65 -38.67 -43.74
C ASP A 424 37.45 -38.02 -45.13
N ALA A 425 36.82 -36.83 -45.17
CA ALA A 425 36.66 -36.06 -46.40
C ALA A 425 37.99 -35.51 -46.97
N PHE A 426 38.91 -35.04 -46.11
CA PHE A 426 40.22 -34.56 -46.55
C PHE A 426 41.11 -35.68 -47.09
N ASP A 427 41.08 -36.86 -46.47
CA ASP A 427 41.85 -38.02 -46.93
C ASP A 427 41.38 -38.47 -48.32
N SER A 428 40.07 -38.42 -48.60
CA SER A 428 39.53 -38.78 -49.92
C SER A 428 39.91 -37.81 -51.06
N THR A 429 40.25 -36.55 -50.74
CA THR A 429 40.65 -35.56 -51.75
C THR A 429 42.14 -35.63 -52.11
N MET A 430 43.00 -36.13 -51.22
CA MET A 430 44.44 -36.28 -51.43
C MET A 430 44.83 -37.57 -52.18
N VAL A 431 43.98 -38.61 -52.15
CA VAL A 431 44.22 -39.89 -52.86
C VAL A 431 43.81 -39.83 -54.34
N GLY A 432 43.11 -38.76 -54.76
CA GLY A 432 42.58 -38.58 -56.11
C GLY A 432 43.37 -37.65 -57.05
N SER A 433 44.56 -37.18 -56.66
CA SER A 433 45.39 -36.24 -57.43
C SER A 433 46.75 -36.81 -57.83
#